data_AF-A0A661M738-F1
#
_entry.id   AF-A0A661M738-F1
#
_cell.length_a   1.000
_cell.length_b   1.000
_cell.length_c   1.000
_cell.angle_alpha   90.00
_cell.angle_beta   90.00
_cell.angle_gamma   90.00
#
_symmetry.space_group_name_H-M   'P 1'
#
loop_
_entity.id
_entity.type
_entity.pdbx_description
1 polymer ?
#
loop_
_entity_poly.entity_id
_entity_poly.type
_entity_poly.pdbx_seq_one_letter_code
_entity_poly.pdbx_strand_id
1 'polypeptide(L)'
;MPSREDKPHPDEIACLYEISKAIHSTLDLRKSLYKVLSLLSEQLGMKRGSIALLNPETAEIHIDVAHGISRAEKTRGRYRLGEGITGRVIESGRPIAVPEIGDEPLFLDRTGSRSRADKSKISFICVPIKDGRRVVGALSA
;
A
#
# COMPACT_ATOMS: atom_id res chain seq x y z
N MET A 1 0.64 -29.97 15.89
CA MET A 1 1.13 -28.76 15.19
C MET A 1 0.98 -27.60 16.17
N PRO A 2 2.06 -27.08 16.79
CA PRO A 2 1.89 -26.01 17.76
C PRO A 2 1.51 -24.71 17.05
N SER A 3 0.52 -24.04 17.63
CA SER A 3 0.04 -22.69 17.30
C SER A 3 1.18 -21.69 17.30
N ARG A 4 1.44 -21.04 16.16
CA ARG A 4 2.28 -19.83 16.09
C ARG A 4 1.64 -18.76 16.98
N GLU A 5 2.30 -18.43 18.10
CA GLU A 5 1.99 -17.21 18.85
C GLU A 5 2.40 -16.01 17.98
N ASP A 6 1.45 -15.18 17.56
CA ASP A 6 1.67 -13.88 16.92
C ASP A 6 2.21 -12.86 17.93
N LYS A 7 3.40 -13.10 18.48
CA LYS A 7 4.16 -12.07 19.17
C LYS A 7 4.89 -11.26 18.10
N PRO A 8 4.61 -9.95 17.94
CA PRO A 8 5.32 -9.15 16.97
C PRO A 8 6.83 -9.23 17.24
N HIS A 9 7.61 -9.46 16.19
CA HIS A 9 9.05 -9.52 16.32
C HIS A 9 9.56 -8.16 16.85
N PRO A 10 10.62 -8.11 17.68
CA PRO A 10 11.16 -6.85 18.22
C PRO A 10 11.38 -5.77 17.15
N ASP A 11 11.73 -6.19 15.93
CA ASP A 11 11.94 -5.33 14.77
C ASP A 11 10.64 -4.70 14.23
N GLU A 12 9.50 -5.37 14.35
CA GLU A 12 8.19 -4.85 13.90
C GLU A 12 7.68 -3.75 14.85
N ILE A 13 7.84 -3.94 16.16
CA ILE A 13 7.47 -2.92 17.16
C ILE A 13 8.37 -1.69 16.99
N ALA A 14 9.67 -1.90 16.81
CA ALA A 14 10.60 -0.81 16.55
C ALA A 14 10.24 -0.06 15.25
N CYS A 15 9.88 -0.79 14.18
CA CYS A 15 9.43 -0.20 12.93
C CYS A 15 8.17 0.65 13.09
N LEU A 16 7.17 0.11 13.79
CA LEU A 16 5.93 0.83 14.09
C LEU A 16 6.19 2.11 14.88
N TYR A 17 7.13 2.07 15.83
CA TYR A 17 7.51 3.24 16.62
C TYR A 17 8.17 4.33 15.75
N GLU A 18 9.09 3.94 14.85
CA GLU A 18 9.74 4.89 13.94
C GLU A 18 8.76 5.47 12.90
N ILE A 19 7.81 4.66 12.41
CA ILE A 19 6.69 5.13 11.56
C ILE A 19 5.86 6.16 12.32
N SER A 20 5.52 5.87 13.59
CA SER A 20 4.73 6.78 14.42
C SER A 20 5.45 8.12 14.62
N LYS A 21 6.76 8.12 14.89
CA LYS A 21 7.56 9.35 14.95
C LYS A 21 7.57 10.10 13.62
N ALA A 22 7.78 9.39 12.51
CA ALA A 22 7.88 9.99 11.19
C ALA A 22 6.59 10.76 10.84
N ILE A 23 5.42 10.18 11.14
CA ILE A 23 4.12 10.82 10.92
C ILE A 23 4.00 12.15 11.68
N HIS A 24 4.48 12.21 12.92
CA HIS A 24 4.38 13.40 13.78
C HIS A 24 5.51 14.43 13.58
N SER A 25 6.55 14.11 12.80
CA SER A 25 7.76 14.94 12.72
C SER A 25 7.65 16.14 11.79
N THR A 26 6.66 16.18 10.88
CA THR A 26 6.49 17.28 9.92
C THR A 26 5.01 17.61 9.71
N LEU A 27 4.72 18.88 9.38
CA LEU A 27 3.39 19.31 8.90
C LEU A 27 3.14 18.96 7.42
N ASP A 28 4.16 18.43 6.73
CA ASP A 28 4.07 18.05 5.32
C ASP A 28 3.71 16.56 5.23
N LEU A 29 2.41 16.29 5.14
CA LEU A 29 1.87 14.94 5.06
C LEU A 29 2.58 14.09 3.99
N ARG A 30 2.88 14.65 2.82
CA ARG A 30 3.53 13.89 1.74
C ARG A 30 4.93 13.45 2.13
N LYS A 31 5.72 14.32 2.77
CA LYS A 31 7.06 13.94 3.28
C LYS A 31 6.96 12.84 4.32
N SER A 32 5.99 12.96 5.25
CA SER A 32 5.75 11.93 6.27
C SER A 32 5.39 10.59 5.64
N LEU A 33 4.43 10.56 4.70
CA LEU A 33 4.02 9.32 4.02
C LEU A 33 5.15 8.69 3.18
N TYR A 34 5.98 9.51 2.51
CA TYR A 34 7.19 9.01 1.84
C TYR A 34 8.16 8.37 2.83
N LYS A 35 8.38 8.98 3.99
CA LYS A 35 9.27 8.42 5.03
C LYS A 35 8.72 7.10 5.58
N VAL A 36 7.41 6.97 5.76
CA VAL A 36 6.77 5.70 6.14
C VAL A 36 7.08 4.61 5.13
N LEU A 37 6.89 4.86 3.83
CA LEU A 37 7.20 3.87 2.80
C LEU A 37 8.70 3.50 2.77
N SER A 38 9.60 4.46 3.01
CA SER A 38 11.02 4.17 3.11
C SER A 38 11.36 3.30 4.32
N LEU A 39 10.75 3.55 5.49
CA LEU A 39 10.96 2.71 6.68
C LEU A 39 10.50 1.27 6.46
N LEU A 40 9.34 1.07 5.81
CA LEU A 40 8.85 -0.25 5.44
C LEU A 40 9.80 -0.98 4.48
N SER A 41 10.43 -0.24 3.55
CA SER A 41 11.43 -0.78 2.63
C SER A 41 12.71 -1.19 3.36
N GLU A 42 13.24 -0.30 4.20
CA GLU A 42 14.51 -0.47 4.93
C GLU A 42 14.44 -1.56 6.00
N GLN A 43 13.32 -1.66 6.73
CA GLN A 43 13.21 -2.50 7.92
C GLN A 43 12.44 -3.80 7.69
N LEU A 44 11.48 -3.82 6.76
CA LEU A 44 10.65 -4.99 6.46
C LEU A 44 10.89 -5.57 5.04
N GLY A 45 11.88 -5.03 4.32
CA GLY A 45 12.26 -5.52 3.00
C GLY A 45 11.22 -5.26 1.90
N MET A 46 10.31 -4.31 2.11
CA MET A 46 9.29 -3.93 1.13
C MET A 46 9.94 -3.36 -0.14
N LYS A 47 9.93 -4.13 -1.24
CA LYS A 47 10.55 -3.70 -2.50
C LYS A 47 9.82 -2.53 -3.17
N ARG A 48 8.48 -2.54 -3.09
CA ARG A 48 7.61 -1.54 -3.73
C ARG A 48 6.43 -1.28 -2.84
N GLY A 49 6.03 -0.02 -2.75
CA GLY A 49 4.86 0.37 -1.98
C GLY A 49 4.25 1.66 -2.51
N SER A 50 2.96 1.82 -2.31
CA SER A 50 2.25 3.04 -2.69
C SER A 50 1.12 3.35 -1.73
N ILE A 51 0.83 4.64 -1.60
CA ILE A 51 -0.36 5.14 -0.93
C ILE A 51 -1.24 5.79 -1.99
N ALA A 52 -2.45 5.26 -2.13
CA ALA A 52 -3.48 5.78 -3.01
C ALA A 52 -4.54 6.51 -2.18
N LEU A 53 -5.01 7.66 -2.66
CA LEU A 53 -6.02 8.47 -2.00
C LEU A 53 -7.29 8.54 -2.86
N LEU A 54 -8.44 8.51 -2.19
CA LEU A 54 -9.75 8.70 -2.81
C LEU A 54 -10.06 10.20 -2.85
N ASN A 55 -10.37 10.73 -4.03
CA ASN A 55 -10.99 12.04 -4.16
C ASN A 55 -12.51 11.88 -3.96
N PRO A 56 -13.11 12.47 -2.89
CA PRO A 56 -14.53 12.32 -2.60
C PRO A 56 -15.43 13.04 -3.62
N GLU A 57 -14.94 14.03 -4.34
CA GLU A 57 -15.72 14.81 -5.31
C GLU A 57 -15.85 14.06 -6.64
N THR A 58 -14.79 13.37 -7.07
CA THR A 58 -14.74 12.68 -8.37
C THR A 58 -14.89 11.17 -8.28
N ALA A 59 -14.86 10.62 -7.07
CA ALA A 59 -14.76 9.17 -6.80
C ALA A 59 -13.55 8.49 -7.50
N GLU A 60 -12.52 9.27 -7.85
CA GLU A 60 -11.28 8.75 -8.43
C GLU A 60 -10.24 8.47 -7.35
N ILE A 61 -9.54 7.35 -7.53
CA ILE A 61 -8.41 6.96 -6.70
C ILE A 61 -7.13 7.20 -7.49
N HIS A 62 -6.15 7.85 -6.88
CA HIS A 62 -4.83 8.07 -7.48
C HIS A 62 -3.70 7.81 -6.49
N ILE A 63 -2.55 7.38 -6.99
CA ILE A 63 -1.35 7.21 -6.15
C ILE A 63 -0.74 8.58 -5.83
N ASP A 64 -0.75 8.96 -4.55
CA ASP A 64 -0.16 10.22 -4.08
C ASP A 64 1.35 10.07 -3.84
N VAL A 65 1.76 9.05 -3.08
CA VAL A 65 3.17 8.72 -2.82
C VAL A 65 3.50 7.26 -3.13
N ALA A 66 4.73 7.00 -3.56
CA ALA A 66 5.18 5.66 -3.90
C ALA A 66 6.69 5.47 -3.72
N HIS A 67 7.09 4.27 -3.29
CA HIS A 67 8.47 3.81 -3.15
C HIS A 67 8.74 2.65 -4.11
N GLY A 68 9.90 2.64 -4.77
CA GLY A 68 10.25 1.61 -5.75
C GLY A 68 9.42 1.67 -7.05
N ILE A 69 8.71 2.78 -7.28
CA ILE A 69 7.85 3.06 -8.43
C ILE A 69 8.22 4.44 -8.98
N SER A 70 8.51 4.53 -10.27
CA SER A 70 8.88 5.79 -10.95
C SER A 70 7.70 6.76 -11.01
N ARG A 71 8.00 8.05 -11.23
CA ARG A 71 6.97 9.08 -11.37
C ARG A 71 5.99 8.78 -12.51
N ALA A 72 6.47 8.27 -13.64
CA ALA A 72 5.62 7.92 -14.77
C ALA A 72 4.69 6.73 -14.46
N GLU A 73 5.20 5.70 -13.78
CA GLU A 73 4.41 4.56 -13.32
C GLU A 73 3.35 4.98 -12.28
N LYS A 74 3.73 5.87 -11.36
CA LYS A 74 2.83 6.43 -10.36
C LYS A 74 1.61 7.11 -11.00
N THR A 75 1.83 7.96 -11.99
CA THR A 75 0.76 8.71 -12.69
C THR A 75 -0.26 7.80 -13.39
N ARG A 76 0.16 6.60 -13.81
CA ARG A 76 -0.75 5.59 -14.41
C ARG A 76 -1.60 4.84 -13.38
N GLY A 77 -1.21 4.86 -12.10
CA GLY A 77 -1.95 4.23 -11.01
C GLY A 77 -3.22 5.00 -10.65
N ARG A 78 -4.23 4.91 -11.52
CA ARG A 78 -5.57 5.46 -11.31
C ARG A 78 -6.61 4.35 -11.32
N TYR A 79 -7.60 4.48 -10.44
CA TYR A 79 -8.66 3.49 -10.25
C TYR A 79 -9.98 4.19 -9.91
N ARG A 80 -11.09 3.49 -10.11
CA ARG A 80 -12.41 3.84 -9.55
C ARG A 80 -12.72 3.00 -8.31
N LEU A 81 -13.71 3.41 -7.53
CA LEU A 81 -14.25 2.57 -6.46
C LEU A 81 -14.71 1.21 -7.02
N GLY A 82 -14.40 0.14 -6.29
CA GLY A 82 -14.69 -1.24 -6.72
C GLY A 82 -13.78 -1.78 -7.84
N GLU A 83 -12.92 -0.96 -8.43
CA GLU A 83 -12.06 -1.36 -9.55
C GLU A 83 -10.76 -2.02 -9.09
N GLY A 84 -10.55 -3.28 -9.50
CA GLY A 84 -9.37 -4.06 -9.13
C GLY A 84 -9.24 -4.23 -7.62
N ILE A 85 -8.06 -4.62 -7.14
CA ILE A 85 -7.85 -4.82 -5.69
C ILE A 85 -7.91 -3.50 -4.93
N THR A 86 -7.19 -2.47 -5.39
CA THR A 86 -7.13 -1.17 -4.70
C THR A 86 -8.51 -0.52 -4.58
N GLY A 87 -9.30 -0.50 -5.66
CA GLY A 87 -10.65 0.06 -5.63
C GLY A 87 -11.60 -0.71 -4.70
N ARG A 88 -11.51 -2.05 -4.66
CA ARG A 88 -12.29 -2.89 -3.75
C ARG A 88 -11.88 -2.73 -2.29
N VAL A 89 -10.59 -2.59 -1.99
CA VAL A 89 -10.13 -2.33 -0.62
C VAL A 89 -10.67 -0.99 -0.12
N ILE A 90 -10.67 0.04 -0.96
CA ILE A 90 -11.21 1.35 -0.61
C ILE A 90 -12.73 1.29 -0.43
N GLU A 91 -13.45 0.64 -1.35
CA GLU A 91 -14.91 0.50 -1.29
C GLU A 91 -15.39 -0.34 -0.09
N SER A 92 -14.77 -1.50 0.14
CA SER A 92 -15.17 -2.41 1.21
C SER A 92 -14.64 -2.02 2.58
N GLY A 93 -13.56 -1.22 2.64
CA GLY A 93 -12.85 -0.92 3.87
C GLY A 93 -12.22 -2.16 4.54
N ARG A 94 -11.98 -3.23 3.77
CA ARG A 94 -11.35 -4.47 4.24
C ARG A 94 -10.03 -4.70 3.52
N PRO A 95 -9.00 -5.22 4.21
CA PRO A 95 -7.73 -5.56 3.58
C PRO A 95 -7.88 -6.76 2.64
N ILE A 96 -7.06 -6.80 1.60
CA ILE A 96 -6.93 -7.93 0.66
C ILE A 96 -5.45 -8.30 0.58
N ALA A 97 -5.14 -9.58 0.76
CA ALA A 97 -3.82 -10.15 0.56
C ALA A 97 -3.89 -11.18 -0.57
N VAL A 98 -2.96 -11.04 -1.52
CA VAL A 98 -2.84 -11.87 -2.71
C VAL A 98 -1.47 -12.55 -2.63
N PRO A 99 -1.41 -13.88 -2.43
CA PRO A 99 -0.13 -14.60 -2.34
C PRO A 99 0.68 -14.53 -3.63
N GLU A 100 -0.01 -14.51 -4.77
CA GLU A 100 0.61 -14.54 -6.09
C GLU A 100 -0.22 -13.68 -7.06
N ILE A 101 0.37 -12.59 -7.57
CA ILE A 101 -0.34 -11.68 -8.49
C ILE A 101 -0.39 -12.19 -9.94
N GLY A 102 0.36 -13.24 -10.28
CA GLY A 102 0.36 -13.83 -11.62
C GLY A 102 -1.00 -14.40 -12.02
N ASP A 103 -1.68 -15.00 -11.05
CA ASP A 103 -2.97 -15.69 -11.23
C ASP A 103 -4.17 -14.89 -10.74
N GLU A 104 -3.97 -13.65 -10.26
CA GLU A 104 -5.03 -12.82 -9.67
C GLU A 104 -5.66 -11.89 -10.72
N PRO A 105 -6.88 -12.17 -11.21
CA PRO A 105 -7.51 -11.38 -12.28
C PRO A 105 -7.83 -9.94 -11.86
N LEU A 106 -7.94 -9.68 -10.56
CA LEU A 106 -8.22 -8.35 -10.01
C LEU A 106 -6.96 -7.50 -9.86
N PHE A 107 -5.77 -8.09 -10.08
CA PHE A 107 -4.52 -7.36 -10.07
C PHE A 107 -4.28 -6.69 -11.44
N LEU A 108 -4.79 -5.47 -11.58
CA LEU A 108 -4.77 -4.72 -12.85
C LEU A 108 -3.38 -4.23 -13.29
N ASP A 109 -2.36 -4.31 -12.41
CA ASP A 109 -1.00 -3.83 -12.67
C ASP A 109 -0.94 -2.42 -13.32
N ARG A 110 -1.83 -1.49 -12.92
CA ARG A 110 -1.97 -0.16 -13.56
C ARG A 110 -0.67 0.62 -13.63
N THR A 111 0.18 0.47 -12.60
CA THR A 111 1.49 1.13 -12.58
C THR A 111 2.43 0.56 -13.65
N GLY A 112 2.30 -0.72 -14.00
CA GLY A 112 3.22 -1.45 -14.87
C GLY A 112 4.61 -1.61 -14.27
N SER A 113 4.80 -1.26 -12.99
CA SER A 113 6.10 -1.30 -12.33
C SER A 113 6.70 -2.71 -12.34
N ARG A 114 5.85 -3.74 -12.34
CA ARG A 114 6.22 -5.17 -12.33
C ARG A 114 6.29 -5.80 -13.72
N SER A 115 6.27 -5.01 -14.80
CA SER A 115 6.25 -5.50 -16.18
C SER A 115 7.40 -6.45 -16.57
N ARG A 116 8.58 -6.30 -15.97
CA ARG A 116 9.77 -7.16 -16.22
C ARG A 116 10.01 -8.23 -15.16
N ALA A 117 9.14 -8.33 -14.17
CA ALA A 117 9.30 -9.26 -13.06
C ALA A 117 8.44 -10.52 -13.28
N ASP A 118 8.90 -11.64 -12.73
CA ASP A 118 8.11 -12.87 -12.67
C ASP A 118 6.96 -12.69 -11.67
N LYS A 119 5.75 -12.46 -12.20
CA LYS A 119 4.55 -12.18 -11.40
C LYS A 119 4.10 -13.36 -10.54
N SER A 120 4.51 -14.59 -10.89
CA SER A 120 4.21 -15.80 -10.12
C SER A 120 4.92 -15.87 -8.76
N LYS A 121 5.89 -14.98 -8.52
CA LYS A 121 6.69 -14.95 -7.29
C LYS A 121 6.47 -13.69 -6.47
N ILE A 122 5.38 -12.98 -6.72
CA ILE A 122 5.11 -11.70 -6.10
C ILE A 122 3.79 -11.77 -5.34
N SER A 123 3.89 -11.71 -4.02
CA SER A 123 2.76 -11.41 -3.16
C SER A 123 2.44 -9.92 -3.18
N PHE A 124 1.18 -9.60 -2.92
CA PHE A 124 0.68 -8.25 -2.82
C PHE A 124 -0.26 -8.12 -1.64
N ILE A 125 -0.13 -7.05 -0.86
CA ILE A 125 -1.08 -6.70 0.19
C ILE A 125 -1.62 -5.30 -0.06
N CYS A 126 -2.92 -5.12 0.16
CA CYS A 126 -3.54 -3.81 0.12
C CYS A 126 -4.46 -3.64 1.32
N VAL A 127 -4.21 -2.57 2.10
CA VAL A 127 -4.90 -2.29 3.34
C VAL A 127 -5.55 -0.90 3.28
N PRO A 128 -6.77 -0.73 3.83
CA PRO A 128 -7.48 0.53 3.79
C PRO A 128 -6.87 1.53 4.78
N ILE A 129 -6.76 2.80 4.38
CA ILE A 129 -6.44 3.93 5.26
C ILE A 129 -7.76 4.55 5.69
N LYS A 130 -8.00 4.61 7.01
CA LYS A 130 -9.27 5.03 7.58
C LYS A 130 -9.12 6.30 8.42
N ASP A 131 -10.12 7.17 8.30
CA ASP A 131 -10.39 8.30 9.17
C ASP A 131 -11.75 8.07 9.85
N GLY A 132 -11.69 7.59 11.09
CA GLY A 132 -12.86 7.03 11.78
C GLY A 132 -13.49 5.88 11.00
N ARG A 133 -14.75 6.05 10.57
CA ARG A 133 -15.49 5.07 9.76
C ARG A 133 -15.29 5.25 8.24
N ARG A 134 -14.70 6.35 7.81
CA ARG A 134 -14.51 6.68 6.40
C ARG A 134 -13.19 6.11 5.90
N VAL A 135 -13.21 5.48 4.73
CA VAL A 135 -11.98 5.07 4.03
C VAL A 135 -11.54 6.23 3.15
N VAL A 136 -10.31 6.71 3.37
CA VAL A 136 -9.74 7.86 2.65
C VAL A 136 -8.71 7.46 1.60
N GLY A 137 -8.29 6.19 1.62
CA GLY A 137 -7.29 5.69 0.70
C GLY A 137 -6.90 4.24 1.01
N ALA A 138 -5.79 3.81 0.43
CA ALA A 138 -5.20 2.50 0.69
C ALA A 138 -3.67 2.56 0.64
N LEU A 139 -3.03 1.77 1.48
CA LEU A 139 -1.61 1.42 1.37
C LEU A 139 -1.52 0.08 0.65
N SER A 140 -0.58 -0.05 -0.28
CA SER A 140 -0.31 -1.33 -0.96
C SER A 140 1.17 -1.60 -1.14
N ALA A 141 1.57 -2.87 -1.08
CA ALA A 141 2.94 -3.32 -1.25
C ALA A 141 3.00 -4.63 -2.05
#